data_AF-A0A3N3ZSR5-F1
#
_entry.id   AF-A0A3N3ZSR5-F1
#
_cell.length_a   1.000
_cell.length_b   1.000
_cell.length_c   1.000
_cell.angle_alpha   90.00
_cell.angle_beta   90.00
_cell.angle_gamma   90.00
#
_symmetry.space_group_name_H-M   'P 1'
#
loop_
_entity.id
_entity.type
_entity.pdbx_description
1 polymer ?
#
loop_
_entity_poly.entity_id
_entity_poly.type
_entity_poly.pdbx_seq_one_letter_code
_entity_poly.pdbx_strand_id
1 'polypeptide(L)'
;MVALTDYASDERTARVVLSMMIEPADRTVGRLLLREGAVETLRLLDVGGSMPGVRAEEASILHHTAQQFASRGSLGDDLAGVLDGSYAPLIPGDAHWPVSVDALGDRAPYVLWTKGATSLLATRQETRYW
;
A
#
# COMPACT_ATOMS: atom_id res chain seq x y z
N MET A 1 -22.79 5.61 -0.57
CA MET A 1 -21.51 5.49 -1.31
C MET A 1 -20.57 4.82 -0.33
N VAL A 2 -20.03 3.64 -0.65
CA VAL A 2 -19.14 2.92 0.26
C VAL A 2 -17.77 3.59 0.21
N ALA A 3 -17.21 3.92 1.36
CA ALA A 3 -15.91 4.59 1.46
C ALA A 3 -14.79 3.57 1.23
N LEU A 4 -13.66 3.98 0.63
CA LEU A 4 -12.48 3.09 0.49
C LEU A 4 -12.02 2.56 1.86
N THR A 5 -12.19 3.37 2.89
CA THR A 5 -11.87 3.02 4.28
C THR A 5 -12.79 1.96 4.89
N ASP A 6 -13.99 1.75 4.37
CA ASP A 6 -14.90 0.68 4.82
C ASP A 6 -14.35 -0.71 4.47
N TYR A 7 -13.53 -0.81 3.42
CA TYR A 7 -12.93 -2.06 2.95
C TYR A 7 -11.56 -2.35 3.58
N ALA A 8 -10.92 -1.37 4.20
CA ALA A 8 -9.50 -1.42 4.54
C ALA A 8 -9.24 -0.91 5.96
N SER A 9 -9.76 -1.64 6.95
CA SER A 9 -9.62 -1.30 8.38
C SER A 9 -8.24 -1.63 8.97
N ASP A 10 -7.38 -2.32 8.23
CA ASP A 10 -6.04 -2.73 8.67
C ASP A 10 -4.96 -2.39 7.63
N GLU A 11 -3.71 -2.34 8.10
CA GLU A 11 -2.53 -1.96 7.31
C GLU A 11 -2.34 -2.82 6.06
N ARG A 12 -2.63 -4.14 6.13
CA ARG A 12 -2.44 -5.04 5.00
C ARG A 12 -3.49 -4.78 3.94
N THR A 13 -4.76 -4.75 4.33
CA THR A 13 -5.85 -4.52 3.38
C THR A 13 -5.74 -3.15 2.72
N ALA A 14 -5.37 -2.11 3.49
CA ALA A 14 -5.11 -0.78 2.94
C ALA A 14 -3.97 -0.76 1.91
N ARG A 15 -2.85 -1.45 2.18
CA ARG A 15 -1.74 -1.59 1.22
C ARG A 15 -2.13 -2.33 -0.06
N VAL A 16 -2.97 -3.36 0.06
CA VAL A 16 -3.52 -4.08 -1.10
C VAL A 16 -4.37 -3.15 -1.95
N VAL A 17 -5.31 -2.43 -1.34
CA VAL A 17 -6.16 -1.45 -2.05
C VAL A 17 -5.31 -0.37 -2.72
N LEU A 18 -4.31 0.18 -2.02
CA LEU A 18 -3.37 1.15 -2.60
C LEU A 18 -2.61 0.58 -3.80
N SER A 19 -2.20 -0.68 -3.76
CA SER A 19 -1.51 -1.34 -4.89
C SER A 19 -2.39 -1.55 -6.12
N MET A 20 -3.71 -1.59 -5.95
CA MET A 20 -4.68 -1.70 -7.04
C MET A 20 -5.01 -0.34 -7.66
N MET A 21 -4.74 0.75 -6.94
CA MET A 21 -5.20 2.10 -7.26
C MET A 21 -4.07 3.04 -7.68
N ILE A 22 -2.91 2.94 -7.04
CA ILE A 22 -1.79 3.88 -7.18
C ILE A 22 -0.62 3.16 -7.85
N GLU A 23 0.05 3.87 -8.76
CA GLU A 23 1.26 3.39 -9.40
C GLU A 23 2.32 2.96 -8.35
N PRO A 24 2.96 1.80 -8.53
CA PRO A 24 4.06 1.37 -7.67
C PRO A 24 5.18 2.42 -7.62
N ALA A 25 5.79 2.58 -6.43
CA ALA A 25 6.88 3.53 -6.19
C ALA A 25 6.52 5.02 -6.44
N ASP A 26 5.23 5.38 -6.40
CA ASP A 26 4.83 6.79 -6.30
C ASP A 26 5.39 7.37 -5.00
N ARG A 27 6.28 8.36 -5.15
CA ARG A 27 6.99 8.96 -4.02
C ARG A 27 6.06 9.74 -3.09
N THR A 28 5.00 10.35 -3.61
CA THR A 28 4.08 11.16 -2.82
C THR A 28 3.24 10.26 -1.92
N VAL A 29 2.69 9.18 -2.47
CA VAL A 29 1.97 8.17 -1.68
C VAL A 29 2.92 7.41 -0.76
N GLY A 30 4.14 7.08 -1.21
CA GLY A 30 5.14 6.45 -0.36
C GLY A 30 5.57 7.30 0.85
N ARG A 31 5.69 8.63 0.69
CA ARG A 31 5.93 9.54 1.82
C ARG A 31 4.76 9.60 2.80
N LEU A 32 3.52 9.62 2.30
CA LEU A 32 2.33 9.54 3.16
C LEU A 32 2.31 8.22 3.92
N LEU A 33 2.60 7.10 3.27
CA LEU A 33 2.67 5.79 3.90
C LEU A 33 3.70 5.72 5.03
N LEU A 34 4.90 6.25 4.81
CA LEU A 34 5.95 6.26 5.82
C LEU A 34 5.59 7.14 7.03
N ARG A 35 4.78 8.18 6.82
CA ARG A 35 4.47 9.17 7.85
C ARG A 35 3.19 8.84 8.62
N GLU A 36 2.15 8.40 7.91
CA GLU A 36 0.79 8.28 8.43
C GLU A 36 0.32 6.80 8.52
N GLY A 37 1.00 5.87 7.82
CA GLY A 37 0.54 4.49 7.66
C GLY A 37 -0.49 4.31 6.54
N ALA A 38 -0.83 3.06 6.21
CA ALA A 38 -1.65 2.76 5.03
C ALA A 38 -3.12 3.10 5.19
N VAL A 39 -3.70 2.83 6.37
CA VAL A 39 -5.11 3.14 6.63
C VAL A 39 -5.35 4.64 6.54
N GLU A 40 -4.50 5.45 7.18
CA GLU A 40 -4.65 6.90 7.16
C GLU A 40 -4.32 7.49 5.78
N THR A 41 -3.32 6.96 5.09
CA THR A 41 -3.04 7.35 3.69
C THR A 41 -4.27 7.12 2.82
N LEU A 42 -4.89 5.94 2.90
CA LEU A 42 -6.10 5.65 2.13
C LEU A 42 -7.27 6.57 2.51
N ARG A 43 -7.45 6.85 3.80
CA ARG A 43 -8.46 7.81 4.29
C ARG A 43 -8.25 9.22 3.71
N LEU A 44 -7.01 9.70 3.67
CA LEU A 44 -6.67 11.01 3.11
C LEU A 44 -7.00 11.07 1.61
N LEU A 45 -6.71 10.00 0.86
CA LEU A 45 -7.05 9.89 -0.55
C LEU A 45 -8.56 9.89 -0.78
N ASP A 46 -9.31 9.16 0.06
CA ASP A 46 -10.75 8.98 -0.03
C ASP A 46 -11.52 10.28 0.31
N VAL A 47 -11.18 10.92 1.42
CA VAL A 47 -11.80 12.17 1.88
C VAL A 47 -11.37 13.36 1.02
N GLY A 48 -10.13 13.36 0.54
CA GLY A 48 -9.53 14.49 -0.18
C GLY A 48 -9.17 15.67 0.73
N GLY A 49 -8.82 16.79 0.11
CA GLY A 49 -8.38 18.01 0.81
C GLY A 49 -6.86 18.07 1.00
N SER A 50 -6.42 18.73 2.08
CA SER A 50 -4.99 18.91 2.35
C SER A 50 -4.37 17.62 2.87
N MET A 51 -3.27 17.19 2.24
CA MET A 51 -2.50 16.03 2.66
C MET A 51 -1.12 16.47 3.18
N PRO A 52 -0.59 15.88 4.27
CA PRO A 52 0.66 16.33 4.87
C PRO A 52 1.86 16.24 3.92
N GLY A 53 2.49 17.38 3.64
CA GLY A 53 3.68 17.43 2.78
C GLY A 53 3.40 17.22 1.29
N VAL A 54 2.13 17.28 0.87
CA VAL A 54 1.70 17.17 -0.53
C VAL A 54 1.17 18.51 -1.00
N ARG A 55 1.49 18.87 -2.24
CA ARG A 55 0.98 20.09 -2.87
C ARG A 55 -0.50 19.96 -3.17
N ALA A 56 -1.23 21.08 -3.17
CA ALA A 56 -2.68 21.07 -3.40
C ALA A 56 -3.06 20.47 -4.77
N GLU A 57 -2.25 20.72 -5.81
CA GLU A 57 -2.51 20.18 -7.15
C GLU A 57 -2.35 18.65 -7.18
N GLU A 58 -1.27 18.13 -6.58
CA GLU A 58 -1.02 16.69 -6.48
C GLU A 58 -2.08 15.99 -5.61
N ALA A 59 -2.46 16.60 -4.48
CA ALA A 59 -3.50 16.07 -3.61
C ALA A 59 -4.85 15.98 -4.34
N SER A 60 -5.18 16.97 -5.17
CA SER A 60 -6.39 16.94 -6.00
C SER A 60 -6.37 15.83 -7.04
N ILE A 61 -5.21 15.56 -7.66
CA ILE A 61 -5.06 14.46 -8.62
C ILE A 61 -5.23 13.12 -7.92
N LEU A 62 -4.54 12.91 -6.79
CA LEU A 62 -4.62 11.67 -6.03
C LEU A 62 -6.04 11.41 -5.51
N HIS A 63 -6.72 12.44 -5.01
CA HIS A 63 -8.12 12.34 -4.61
C HIS A 63 -9.03 11.98 -5.79
N HIS A 64 -8.82 12.60 -6.96
CA HIS A 64 -9.60 12.27 -8.14
C HIS A 64 -9.36 10.82 -8.60
N THR A 65 -8.12 10.33 -8.56
CA THR A 65 -7.77 8.93 -8.81
C THR A 65 -8.53 8.01 -7.87
N ALA A 66 -8.58 8.33 -6.57
CA ALA A 66 -9.31 7.54 -5.58
C ALA A 66 -10.81 7.51 -5.85
N GLN A 67 -11.42 8.66 -6.19
CA GLN A 67 -12.83 8.72 -6.56
C GLN A 67 -13.14 7.86 -7.81
N GLN A 68 -12.30 7.96 -8.85
CA GLN A 68 -12.49 7.16 -10.07
C GLN A 68 -12.40 5.66 -9.76
N PHE A 69 -11.43 5.25 -8.94
CA PHE A 69 -11.26 3.87 -8.53
C PHE A 69 -12.47 3.36 -7.72
N ALA A 70 -12.92 4.10 -6.72
CA ALA A 70 -14.09 3.75 -5.90
C ALA A 70 -15.39 3.68 -6.73
N SER A 71 -15.51 4.51 -7.77
CA SER A 71 -16.70 4.55 -8.64
C SER A 71 -16.91 3.30 -9.51
N ARG A 72 -15.89 2.43 -9.63
CA ARG A 72 -15.99 1.17 -10.41
C ARG A 72 -16.99 0.18 -9.84
N GLY A 73 -17.32 0.29 -8.56
CA GLY A 73 -18.38 -0.50 -7.90
C GLY A 73 -18.07 -1.98 -7.66
N SER A 74 -16.88 -2.46 -8.05
CA SER A 74 -16.45 -3.86 -7.95
C SER A 74 -15.38 -4.11 -6.88
N LEU A 75 -15.02 -3.11 -6.06
CA LEU A 75 -13.85 -3.20 -5.17
C LEU A 75 -13.90 -4.39 -4.21
N GLY A 76 -15.07 -4.71 -3.66
CA GLY A 76 -15.22 -5.87 -2.77
C GLY A 76 -14.92 -7.19 -3.47
N ASP A 77 -15.45 -7.38 -4.68
CA ASP A 77 -15.24 -8.59 -5.48
C ASP A 77 -13.80 -8.66 -6.00
N ASP A 78 -13.24 -7.53 -6.44
CA ASP A 78 -11.84 -7.43 -6.89
C ASP A 78 -10.86 -7.75 -5.75
N LEU A 79 -11.12 -7.22 -4.55
CA LEU A 79 -10.33 -7.49 -3.35
C LEU A 79 -10.42 -8.97 -2.95
N ALA A 80 -11.62 -9.55 -2.98
CA ALA A 80 -11.81 -10.97 -2.70
C ALA A 80 -11.10 -11.85 -3.73
N GLY A 81 -11.11 -11.46 -5.01
CA GLY A 81 -10.41 -12.18 -6.08
C GLY A 81 -8.89 -12.11 -5.95
N VAL A 82 -8.35 -10.96 -5.55
CA VAL A 82 -6.91 -10.79 -5.33
C VAL A 82 -6.44 -11.51 -4.05
N LEU A 83 -7.33 -11.69 -3.08
CA LEU A 83 -7.07 -12.40 -1.82
C LEU A 83 -7.60 -13.85 -1.82
N ASP A 84 -7.77 -14.45 -2.99
CA ASP A 84 -8.29 -15.81 -3.18
C ASP A 84 -7.36 -16.93 -2.64
N GLY A 85 -6.15 -16.57 -2.21
CA GLY A 85 -5.12 -17.49 -1.72
C GLY A 85 -4.15 -18.00 -2.79
N SER A 86 -4.31 -17.61 -4.06
CA SER A 86 -3.36 -17.93 -5.15
C SER A 86 -1.99 -17.29 -4.93
N TYR A 87 -1.98 -16.08 -4.36
CA TYR A 87 -0.81 -15.34 -3.91
C TYR A 87 -1.05 -14.80 -2.50
N ALA A 88 0.00 -14.79 -1.68
CA ALA A 88 -0.03 -14.19 -0.36
C ALA A 88 0.58 -12.77 -0.42
N PRO A 89 -0.14 -11.73 0.02
CA PRO A 89 0.44 -10.40 0.17
C PRO A 89 1.42 -10.41 1.35
N LEU A 90 2.64 -9.89 1.15
CA LEU A 90 3.57 -9.51 2.21
C LEU A 90 3.66 -7.98 2.29
N ILE A 91 3.65 -7.45 3.51
CA ILE A 91 3.80 -6.02 3.78
C ILE A 91 5.01 -5.76 4.68
N PRO A 92 5.54 -4.51 4.73
CA PRO A 92 6.54 -4.14 5.71
C PRO A 92 6.11 -4.50 7.13
N GLY A 93 7.01 -5.10 7.90
CA GLY A 93 6.74 -5.60 9.25
C GLY A 93 6.33 -7.07 9.33
N ASP A 94 5.97 -7.71 8.20
CA ASP A 94 5.75 -9.15 8.17
C ASP A 94 7.05 -9.93 8.43
N ALA A 95 6.94 -11.08 9.09
CA ALA A 95 8.10 -11.90 9.47
C ALA A 95 9.01 -12.29 8.28
N HIS A 96 8.44 -12.42 7.08
CA HIS A 96 9.15 -12.79 5.87
C HIS A 96 9.38 -11.61 4.90
N TRP A 97 9.14 -10.38 5.34
CA TRP A 97 9.42 -9.19 4.54
C TRP A 97 10.93 -9.06 4.29
N PRO A 98 11.39 -8.87 3.04
CA PRO A 98 12.79 -8.66 2.73
C PRO A 98 13.21 -7.24 3.12
N VAL A 99 13.73 -7.06 4.35
CA VAL A 99 14.13 -5.75 4.90
C VAL A 99 15.11 -4.94 4.04
N SER A 100 15.85 -5.59 3.12
CA SER A 100 16.70 -4.88 2.15
C SER A 100 15.90 -3.99 1.19
N VAL A 101 14.63 -4.31 0.95
CA VAL A 101 13.72 -3.51 0.12
C VAL A 101 13.36 -2.19 0.80
N ASP A 102 13.44 -2.10 2.12
CA ASP A 102 13.20 -0.85 2.87
C ASP A 102 14.22 0.23 2.52
N ALA A 103 15.38 -0.14 1.98
CA ALA A 103 16.38 0.81 1.47
C ALA A 103 15.85 1.69 0.32
N LEU A 104 14.73 1.32 -0.30
CA LEU A 104 14.04 2.15 -1.29
C LEU A 104 13.28 3.35 -0.69
N GLY A 105 13.10 3.40 0.63
CA GLY A 105 12.49 4.53 1.33
C GLY A 105 11.06 4.82 0.84
N ASP A 106 10.80 6.04 0.39
CA ASP A 106 9.49 6.48 -0.14
C ASP A 106 9.11 5.81 -1.47
N ARG A 107 9.95 4.91 -1.98
CA ARG A 107 9.70 4.07 -3.15
C ARG A 107 9.57 2.58 -2.82
N ALA A 108 9.59 2.22 -1.55
CA ALA A 108 9.35 0.83 -1.14
C ALA A 108 7.96 0.37 -1.64
N PRO A 109 7.82 -0.89 -2.09
CA PRO A 109 6.53 -1.43 -2.52
C PRO A 109 5.49 -1.34 -1.42
N TYR A 110 4.24 -1.03 -1.78
CA TYR A 110 3.13 -1.04 -0.83
C TYR A 110 2.88 -2.46 -0.30
N VAL A 111 2.95 -3.44 -1.20
CA VAL A 111 2.79 -4.88 -0.97
C VAL A 111 3.69 -5.66 -1.93
N LEU A 112 4.15 -6.84 -1.52
CA LEU A 112 4.75 -7.84 -2.40
C LEU A 112 3.79 -9.03 -2.52
N TRP A 113 3.42 -9.39 -3.75
CA TRP A 113 2.64 -10.60 -4.02
C TRP A 113 3.57 -11.81 -4.10
N THR A 114 3.32 -12.82 -3.27
CA THR A 114 4.23 -13.96 -3.13
C THR A 114 3.53 -15.29 -3.35
N LYS A 115 4.29 -16.27 -3.82
CA LYS A 115 3.84 -17.66 -3.96
C LYS A 115 5.01 -18.59 -3.66
N GLY A 116 4.76 -19.59 -2.82
CA GLY A 116 5.81 -20.53 -2.36
C GLY A 116 6.42 -20.13 -1.01
N ALA A 117 7.66 -20.57 -0.77
CA ALA A 117 8.32 -20.45 0.53
C ALA A 117 8.85 -19.02 0.79
N THR A 118 8.02 -18.18 1.40
CA THR A 118 8.37 -16.77 1.72
C THR A 118 9.53 -16.62 2.70
N SER A 119 9.84 -17.65 3.48
CA SER A 119 11.01 -17.68 4.37
C SER A 119 12.35 -17.47 3.64
N LEU A 120 12.40 -17.71 2.32
CA LEU A 120 13.59 -17.44 1.49
C LEU A 120 13.78 -15.96 1.17
N LEU A 121 12.75 -15.12 1.34
CA LEU A 121 12.82 -13.68 1.13
C LEU A 121 13.44 -12.95 2.33
N ALA A 122 13.22 -13.48 3.53
CA ALA A 122 13.88 -13.02 4.74
C ALA A 122 15.37 -13.37 4.70
N THR A 123 16.16 -12.55 4.00
CA THR A 123 17.61 -12.65 4.09
C THR A 123 18.02 -12.35 5.53
N ARG A 124 18.68 -13.33 6.18
CA ARG A 124 19.39 -13.11 7.44
C ARG A 124 20.45 -12.02 7.18
N GLN A 125 20.32 -10.87 7.84
CA GLN A 125 21.40 -9.89 7.90
C GLN A 125 22.57 -10.58 8.60
N GLU A 126 23.53 -11.12 7.85
CA GLU A 126 24.82 -11.47 8.42
C GLU A 126 25.46 -10.15 8.84
N THR A 127 25.45 -9.89 10.15
CA THR A 127 26.21 -8.80 10.75
C THR A 127 27.68 -9.01 10.38
N ARG A 128 28.13 -8.37 9.30
CA ARG A 128 29.55 -8.30 8.97
C ARG A 128 30.18 -7.31 9.93
N TYR A 129 30.69 -7.83 11.03
CA TYR A 129 31.68 -7.13 11.85
C TYR A 129 32.97 -7.03 11.03
N TRP A 130 33.37 -5.81 10.68
CA TRP A 130 34.77 -5.49 10.36
C TRP A 130 35.12 -4.20 11.08
#